data_AF-A0AA35THL4-F1
#
_entry.id   AF-A0AA35THL4-F1
#
_cell.length_a   1.000
_cell.length_b   1.000
_cell.length_c   1.000
_cell.angle_alpha   90.00
_cell.angle_beta   90.00
_cell.angle_gamma   90.00
#
_symmetry.space_group_name_H-M   'P 1'
#
loop_
_entity.id
_entity.type
_entity.pdbx_description
1 polymer ?
#
loop_
_entity_poly.entity_id
_entity_poly.type
_entity_poly.pdbx_seq_one_letter_code
_entity_poly.pdbx_strand_id
1 'polypeptide(L)'
;MNDDVANFHFDNYQRFIHIHGCTYSSYKIRHADGQPHRLEKQYSVDFKQQSPIGYQLEQQDTPVITLSGRVVKRRSTDGGFNDLSSSLHKVELEDEVDLVFAVVTLPAGDDDVSAYLFFLDDKTGTILKTVEIPTWKQGLSNLIDYELDCILHVVQDGATSTCHYYRLTRTKR
;
A
#
# COMPACT_ATOMS: atom_id res chain seq x y z
N MET A 1 5.26 -6.95 3.57
CA MET A 1 6.29 -6.01 4.04
C MET A 1 5.72 -5.22 5.20
N ASN A 2 6.10 -5.55 6.44
CA ASN A 2 5.83 -4.69 7.61
C ASN A 2 7.03 -3.79 7.94
N ASP A 3 8.02 -3.78 7.05
CA ASP A 3 9.24 -3.02 7.23
C ASP A 3 9.09 -1.62 6.64
N ASP A 4 9.69 -0.66 7.33
CA ASP A 4 9.87 0.70 6.84
C ASP A 4 10.96 0.66 5.75
N VAL A 5 10.56 0.81 4.49
CA VAL A 5 11.42 0.64 3.31
C VAL A 5 11.48 1.94 2.52
N ALA A 6 12.69 2.40 2.23
CA ALA A 6 12.93 3.52 1.34
C ALA A 6 13.86 3.11 0.20
N ASN A 7 13.42 3.34 -1.04
CA ASN A 7 14.18 3.01 -2.25
C ASN A 7 14.22 4.20 -3.21
N PHE A 8 15.28 4.30 -4.00
CA PHE A 8 15.28 5.22 -5.13
C PHE A 8 14.26 4.75 -6.16
N HIS A 9 13.51 5.70 -6.71
CA HIS A 9 12.65 5.44 -7.85
C HIS A 9 13.52 5.18 -9.09
N PHE A 10 13.06 4.35 -10.01
CA PHE A 10 13.82 3.99 -11.22
C PHE A 10 14.01 5.16 -12.20
N ASP A 11 13.36 6.31 -11.97
CA ASP A 11 13.42 7.48 -12.84
C ASP A 11 14.58 8.43 -12.44
N ASN A 12 15.58 8.60 -13.30
CA ASN A 12 16.66 9.62 -13.21
C ASN A 12 17.26 9.91 -11.80
N TYR A 13 17.11 8.99 -10.83
CA TYR A 13 17.53 9.05 -9.43
C TYR A 13 17.13 10.30 -8.63
N GLN A 14 16.15 11.09 -9.09
CA GLN A 14 15.72 12.32 -8.39
C GLN A 14 14.51 12.12 -7.50
N ARG A 15 13.86 10.96 -7.58
CA ARG A 15 12.75 10.57 -6.70
C ARG A 15 13.12 9.37 -5.87
N PHE A 16 12.45 9.28 -4.73
CA PHE A 16 12.52 8.16 -3.82
C PHE A 16 11.14 7.86 -3.30
N ILE A 17 10.94 6.57 -3.06
CA ILE A 17 9.73 6.00 -2.55
C ILE A 17 9.98 5.59 -1.12
N HIS A 18 9.01 5.88 -0.28
CA HIS A 18 8.97 5.43 1.09
C HIS A 18 7.69 4.64 1.30
N ILE A 19 7.85 3.41 1.78
CA ILE A 19 6.79 2.49 2.14
C ILE A 19 6.85 2.31 3.66
N HIS A 20 5.78 2.68 4.34
CA HIS A 20 5.65 2.52 5.78
C HIS A 20 4.25 1.99 6.11
N GLY A 21 4.16 0.75 6.61
CA GLY A 21 2.89 0.07 6.80
C GLY A 21 2.12 -0.04 5.48
N CYS A 22 0.88 0.48 5.44
CA CYS A 22 0.05 0.54 4.22
C CYS A 22 0.11 1.90 3.51
N THR A 23 1.17 2.67 3.73
CA THR A 23 1.33 4.00 3.11
C THR A 23 2.46 3.98 2.11
N TYR A 24 2.16 4.35 0.86
CA TYR A 24 3.13 4.62 -0.20
C TYR A 24 3.33 6.13 -0.33
N SER A 25 4.57 6.61 -0.29
CA SER A 25 4.89 8.04 -0.45
C SER A 25 6.00 8.25 -1.45
N SER A 26 5.81 9.19 -2.37
CA SER A 26 6.86 9.63 -3.30
C SER A 26 7.40 10.98 -2.88
N TYR A 27 8.72 11.14 -2.92
CA TYR A 27 9.40 12.40 -2.67
C TYR A 27 10.38 12.69 -3.79
N LYS A 28 10.72 13.97 -3.97
CA LYS A 28 11.72 14.46 -4.93
C LYS A 28 12.83 15.20 -4.20
N ILE A 29 14.09 15.03 -4.64
CA ILE A 29 15.19 15.89 -4.19
C ILE A 29 15.02 17.25 -4.85
N ARG A 30 14.87 18.31 -4.05
CA ARG A 30 15.04 19.68 -4.55
C ARG A 30 16.48 20.12 -4.36
N HIS A 31 17.11 20.49 -5.47
CA HIS A 31 18.38 21.20 -5.50
C HIS A 31 18.10 22.69 -5.68
N ALA A 32 18.64 23.53 -4.80
CA ALA A 32 18.59 24.99 -4.95
C ALA A 32 19.98 25.55 -4.61
N ASP A 33 20.51 26.38 -5.48
CA ASP A 33 21.86 26.95 -5.33
C ASP A 33 21.95 27.75 -4.03
N GLY A 34 22.96 27.45 -3.21
CA GLY A 34 23.18 28.10 -1.92
C GLY A 34 22.22 27.67 -0.80
N GLN A 35 21.41 26.63 -0.98
CA GLN A 35 20.55 26.05 0.06
C GLN A 35 20.86 24.56 0.28
N PRO A 36 20.66 24.02 1.49
CA PRO A 36 20.78 22.58 1.72
C PRO A 36 19.74 21.82 0.90
N HIS A 37 20.12 20.65 0.38
CA HIS A 37 19.20 19.73 -0.29
C HIS A 37 18.03 19.37 0.62
N ARG A 38 16.82 19.30 0.04
CA ARG A 38 15.60 18.96 0.78
C ARG A 38 14.79 17.92 0.03
N LEU A 39 14.12 17.06 0.79
CA LEU A 39 13.13 16.11 0.29
C LEU A 39 11.78 16.81 0.23
N GLU A 40 11.15 16.82 -0.94
CA GLU A 40 9.81 17.35 -1.11
C GLU A 40 8.84 16.22 -1.42
N LYS A 41 7.88 16.00 -0.52
CA LYS A 41 6.80 15.02 -0.73
C LYS A 41 5.99 15.44 -1.95
N GLN A 42 5.93 14.59 -2.95
CA GLN A 42 5.10 14.77 -4.15
C GLN A 42 3.67 14.35 -3.85
N TYR A 43 3.51 13.13 -3.34
CA TYR A 43 2.22 12.59 -2.96
C TYR A 43 2.38 11.46 -1.93
N SER A 44 1.27 11.08 -1.31
CA SER A 44 1.21 9.97 -0.36
C SER A 44 -0.17 9.32 -0.43
N VAL A 45 -0.19 8.00 -0.41
CA VAL A 45 -1.39 7.18 -0.52
C VAL A 45 -1.41 6.22 0.66
N ASP A 46 -2.39 6.40 1.54
CA ASP A 46 -2.70 5.44 2.60
C ASP A 46 -3.77 4.47 2.10
N PHE A 47 -3.36 3.25 1.74
CA PHE A 47 -4.27 2.26 1.16
C PHE A 47 -5.42 1.86 2.09
N LYS A 48 -5.30 2.08 3.40
CA LYS A 48 -6.39 1.83 4.36
C LYS A 48 -7.56 2.80 4.14
N GLN A 49 -7.23 4.06 3.88
CA GLN A 49 -8.22 5.13 3.62
C GLN A 49 -8.85 5.01 2.23
N GLN A 50 -8.23 4.26 1.33
CA GLN A 50 -8.67 4.07 -0.05
C GLN A 50 -9.51 2.80 -0.24
N SER A 51 -9.88 2.15 0.86
CA SER A 51 -10.67 0.93 0.80
C SER A 51 -12.03 1.15 0.13
N PRO A 52 -12.42 0.29 -0.82
CA PRO A 52 -13.78 0.28 -1.37
C PRO A 52 -14.86 0.02 -0.31
N ILE A 53 -14.51 -0.59 0.82
CA ILE A 53 -15.44 -0.94 1.92
C ILE A 53 -15.61 0.25 2.90
N GLY A 54 -14.88 1.35 2.72
CA GLY A 54 -15.03 2.52 3.59
C GLY A 54 -14.51 2.29 4.99
N TYR A 55 -13.30 1.72 5.13
CA TYR A 55 -12.59 1.67 6.41
C TYR A 55 -12.23 3.08 6.87
N GLN A 56 -13.14 3.73 7.59
CA GLN A 56 -12.78 4.75 8.55
C GLN A 56 -12.22 4.02 9.77
N LEU A 57 -10.91 3.74 9.76
CA LEU A 57 -10.21 3.68 11.04
C LEU A 57 -10.51 5.02 11.71
N GLU A 58 -11.22 5.01 12.83
CA GLU A 58 -11.26 6.15 13.74
C GLU A 58 -9.84 6.40 14.27
N GLN A 59 -8.96 6.93 13.43
CA GLN A 59 -7.80 7.66 13.87
C GLN A 59 -8.32 9.01 14.36
N GLN A 60 -8.99 8.99 15.52
CA GLN A 60 -9.04 10.17 16.36
C GLN A 60 -7.62 10.46 16.84
N ASP A 61 -6.88 11.18 16.01
CA ASP A 61 -5.61 11.83 16.31
C ASP A 61 -5.83 13.01 17.28
N THR A 62 -6.72 12.87 18.26
CA THR A 62 -6.94 13.87 19.30
C THR A 62 -5.85 13.68 20.36
N PRO A 63 -4.88 14.60 20.49
CA PRO A 63 -3.86 14.49 21.53
C PRO A 63 -4.53 14.56 22.90
N VAL A 64 -4.31 13.56 23.75
CA VAL A 64 -4.75 13.60 25.14
C VAL A 64 -3.73 14.46 25.91
N ILE A 65 -4.19 15.62 26.37
CA ILE A 65 -3.41 16.53 27.21
C ILE A 65 -3.60 16.08 28.65
N THR A 66 -2.52 15.69 29.34
CA THR A 66 -2.60 15.39 30.77
C THR A 66 -2.89 16.67 31.56
N LEU A 67 -3.43 16.55 32.78
CA LEU A 67 -3.66 17.69 33.69
C LEU A 67 -2.39 18.52 33.99
N SER A 68 -1.20 17.99 33.66
CA SER A 68 0.10 18.67 33.74
C SER A 68 0.56 19.35 32.44
N GLY A 69 -0.29 19.38 31.40
CA GLY A 69 0.01 20.03 30.12
C GLY A 69 0.94 19.23 29.19
N ARG A 70 1.22 17.96 29.48
CA ARG A 70 2.04 17.12 28.60
C ARG A 70 1.16 16.52 27.51
N VAL A 71 1.56 16.71 26.26
CA VAL A 71 0.94 16.06 25.10
C VAL A 71 1.40 14.62 25.06
N VAL A 72 0.50 13.68 25.33
CA VAL A 72 0.77 12.25 25.15
C VAL A 72 0.18 11.87 23.80
N LYS A 73 1.05 11.53 22.82
CA LYS A 73 0.60 10.73 21.67
C LYS A 73 0.15 9.39 22.22
N ARG A 74 -1.14 9.07 22.13
CA ARG A 74 -1.66 7.76 22.50
C ARG A 74 -0.89 6.73 21.67
N ARG A 75 -0.10 5.87 22.32
CA ARG A 75 0.35 4.62 21.67
C ARG A 75 -0.91 3.84 21.35
N SER A 76 -1.05 3.41 20.09
CA SER A 76 -2.19 2.62 19.68
C SER A 76 -2.38 1.46 20.66
N THR A 77 -3.62 1.26 21.09
CA THR A 77 -3.99 0.10 21.90
C THR A 77 -4.15 -1.10 20.98
N ASP A 78 -3.09 -1.47 20.25
CA ASP A 78 -3.01 -2.72 19.47
C ASP A 78 -2.25 -3.78 20.30
N GLY A 79 -2.56 -3.82 21.60
CA GLY A 79 -2.07 -4.84 22.54
C GLY A 79 -3.05 -6.00 22.71
N GLY A 80 -4.00 -6.17 21.79
CA GLY A 80 -4.86 -7.34 21.68
C GLY A 80 -4.58 -8.02 20.36
N PHE A 81 -4.35 -9.33 20.40
CA PHE A 81 -4.17 -10.22 19.26
C PHE A 81 -5.37 -10.16 18.30
N ASN A 82 -5.42 -9.15 17.44
CA ASN A 82 -6.16 -9.24 16.19
C ASN A 82 -5.13 -9.23 15.07
N ASP A 83 -4.77 -10.43 14.59
CA ASP A 83 -3.79 -10.64 13.50
C ASP A 83 -4.29 -10.10 12.14
N LEU A 84 -5.50 -9.53 12.10
CA LEU A 84 -6.11 -8.91 10.93
C LEU A 84 -5.65 -7.45 10.80
N SER A 85 -4.34 -7.21 10.88
CA SER A 85 -3.79 -5.88 10.59
C SER A 85 -3.68 -5.68 9.08
N SER A 86 -4.06 -4.50 8.59
CA SER A 86 -3.85 -4.14 7.19
C SER A 86 -2.37 -4.28 6.85
N SER A 87 -2.05 -4.98 5.77
CA SER A 87 -0.66 -5.26 5.38
C SER A 87 -0.43 -4.97 3.91
N LEU A 88 0.68 -4.32 3.60
CA LEU A 88 1.16 -4.12 2.24
C LEU A 88 2.15 -5.24 1.90
N HIS A 89 1.81 -6.05 0.91
CA HIS A 89 2.60 -7.23 0.53
C HIS A 89 3.62 -6.91 -0.53
N LYS A 90 3.24 -6.08 -1.51
CA LYS A 90 4.03 -5.80 -2.70
C LYS A 90 3.74 -4.41 -3.23
N VAL A 91 4.78 -3.75 -3.74
CA VAL A 91 4.68 -2.54 -4.56
C VAL A 91 5.66 -2.69 -5.71
N GLU A 92 5.17 -2.55 -6.93
CA GLU A 92 5.97 -2.58 -8.14
C GLU A 92 5.64 -1.40 -9.05
N LEU A 93 6.66 -0.99 -9.80
CA LEU A 93 6.65 0.16 -10.71
C LEU A 93 6.78 -0.37 -12.13
N GLU A 94 5.83 -0.01 -12.97
CA GLU A 94 5.83 -0.28 -14.40
C GLU A 94 6.21 1.01 -15.14
N ASP A 95 7.45 1.07 -15.60
CA ASP A 95 8.05 2.27 -16.19
C ASP A 95 7.49 2.62 -17.57
N GLU A 96 7.13 1.62 -18.37
CA GLU A 96 6.59 1.83 -19.73
C GLU A 96 5.23 2.55 -19.74
N VAL A 97 4.47 2.47 -18.64
CA VAL A 97 3.09 2.95 -18.56
C VAL A 97 2.84 3.94 -17.41
N ASP A 98 3.90 4.42 -16.75
CA ASP A 98 3.81 5.31 -15.58
C ASP A 98 2.84 4.79 -14.50
N LEU A 99 2.86 3.48 -14.25
CA LEU A 99 1.90 2.81 -13.36
C LEU A 99 2.61 2.23 -12.14
N VAL A 100 2.01 2.37 -10.97
CA VAL A 100 2.38 1.64 -9.76
C VAL A 100 1.29 0.65 -9.46
N PHE A 101 1.64 -0.58 -9.10
CA PHE A 101 0.67 -1.48 -8.48
C PHE A 101 1.09 -1.90 -7.08
N ALA A 102 0.10 -2.02 -6.20
CA ALA A 102 0.30 -2.38 -4.82
C ALA A 102 -0.68 -3.49 -4.40
N VAL A 103 -0.16 -4.52 -3.75
CA VAL A 103 -0.95 -5.62 -3.17
C VAL A 103 -1.13 -5.37 -1.69
N VAL A 104 -2.36 -5.16 -1.26
CA VAL A 104 -2.71 -4.79 0.11
C VAL A 104 -3.79 -5.72 0.63
N THR A 105 -3.59 -6.25 1.83
CA THR A 105 -4.66 -6.89 2.59
C THR A 105 -5.28 -5.90 3.55
N LEU A 106 -6.60 -5.86 3.59
CA LEU A 106 -7.38 -5.08 4.53
C LEU A 106 -8.29 -6.03 5.34
N PRO A 107 -8.62 -5.70 6.60
CA PRO A 107 -9.67 -6.42 7.33
C PRO A 107 -10.95 -6.50 6.47
N ALA A 108 -11.76 -7.52 6.68
CA ALA A 108 -13.03 -7.77 6.01
C ALA A 108 -14.05 -8.35 7.01
N GLY A 109 -14.40 -7.57 8.04
CA GLY A 109 -15.22 -8.04 9.16
C GLY A 109 -14.35 -8.46 10.35
N ASP A 110 -14.94 -9.21 11.28
CA ASP A 110 -14.32 -9.48 12.59
C ASP A 110 -13.14 -10.47 12.51
N ASP A 111 -13.16 -11.42 11.57
CA ASP A 111 -12.17 -12.53 11.46
C ASP A 111 -11.68 -12.82 10.02
N ASP A 112 -11.92 -11.92 9.06
CA ASP A 112 -11.55 -12.14 7.66
C ASP A 112 -10.72 -10.98 7.09
N VAL A 113 -10.02 -11.24 6.00
CA VAL A 113 -9.14 -10.29 5.29
C VAL A 113 -9.39 -10.39 3.79
N SER A 114 -9.72 -9.25 3.17
CA SER A 114 -9.77 -9.12 1.72
C SER A 114 -8.45 -8.59 1.19
N ALA A 115 -7.94 -9.20 0.12
CA ALA A 115 -6.79 -8.68 -0.61
C ALA A 115 -7.21 -7.87 -1.82
N TYR A 116 -6.48 -6.78 -2.05
CA TYR A 116 -6.73 -5.83 -3.11
C TYR A 116 -5.45 -5.53 -3.87
N LEU A 117 -5.59 -5.39 -5.18
CA LEU A 117 -4.60 -4.81 -6.07
C LEU A 117 -5.01 -3.37 -6.39
N PHE A 118 -4.21 -2.42 -5.94
CA PHE A 118 -4.36 -1.00 -6.25
C PHE A 118 -3.46 -0.64 -7.41
N PHE A 119 -4.01 0.04 -8.41
CA PHE A 119 -3.28 0.61 -9.54
C PHE A 119 -3.27 2.12 -9.40
N LEU A 120 -2.09 2.73 -9.38
CA LEU A 120 -1.88 4.15 -9.21
C LEU A 120 -1.14 4.74 -10.41
N ASP A 121 -1.49 5.97 -10.76
CA ASP A 121 -0.67 6.79 -11.63
C ASP A 121 0.62 7.19 -10.87
N ASP A 122 1.80 6.82 -11.38
CA ASP A 122 3.06 7.06 -10.69
C ASP A 122 3.37 8.55 -10.51
N LYS A 123 2.90 9.41 -11.41
CA LYS A 123 3.22 10.85 -11.36
C LYS A 123 2.44 11.58 -10.26
N THR A 124 1.18 11.21 -10.08
CA THR A 124 0.24 11.92 -9.20
C THR A 124 -0.11 11.15 -7.93
N GLY A 125 0.11 9.83 -7.90
CA GLY A 125 -0.39 8.95 -6.86
C GLY A 125 -1.89 8.71 -6.91
N THR A 126 -2.56 9.12 -7.99
CA THR A 126 -4.01 8.93 -8.12
C THR A 126 -4.31 7.45 -8.31
N ILE A 127 -5.25 6.91 -7.52
CA ILE A 127 -5.74 5.54 -7.74
C ILE A 127 -6.59 5.51 -9.01
N LEU A 128 -6.11 4.76 -9.99
CA LEU A 128 -6.77 4.55 -11.27
C LEU A 128 -7.77 3.40 -11.21
N LYS A 129 -7.44 2.35 -10.44
CA LYS A 129 -8.28 1.16 -10.30
C LYS A 129 -7.96 0.39 -9.03
N THR A 130 -8.97 -0.24 -8.45
CA THR A 130 -8.84 -1.21 -7.37
C THR A 130 -9.49 -2.52 -7.78
N VAL A 131 -8.83 -3.64 -7.55
CA VAL A 131 -9.32 -4.99 -7.90
C VAL A 131 -9.21 -5.88 -6.67
N GLU A 132 -10.30 -6.51 -6.25
CA GLU A 132 -10.26 -7.53 -5.20
C GLU A 132 -9.69 -8.83 -5.75
N ILE A 133 -8.89 -9.53 -4.94
CA ILE A 133 -8.31 -10.85 -5.24
C ILE A 133 -9.12 -11.91 -4.48
N PRO A 134 -10.10 -12.57 -5.12
CA PRO A 134 -11.06 -13.42 -4.42
C PRO A 134 -10.48 -14.73 -3.91
N THR A 135 -9.32 -15.14 -4.41
CA THR A 135 -8.68 -16.42 -4.03
C THR A 135 -7.54 -16.23 -3.04
N TRP A 136 -7.42 -15.05 -2.43
CA TRP A 136 -6.42 -14.80 -1.40
C TRP A 136 -6.55 -15.81 -0.25
N LYS A 137 -5.41 -16.33 0.23
CA LYS A 137 -5.36 -17.25 1.36
C LYS A 137 -4.44 -16.69 2.43
N GLN A 138 -5.04 -16.15 3.49
CA GLN A 138 -4.28 -15.66 4.64
C GLN A 138 -3.43 -16.78 5.25
N GLY A 139 -2.20 -16.45 5.64
CA GLY A 139 -1.25 -17.38 6.24
C GLY A 139 -0.51 -18.29 5.24
N LEU A 140 -0.92 -18.30 3.96
CA LEU A 140 -0.18 -18.97 2.90
C LEU A 140 0.76 -18.00 2.18
N SER A 141 1.72 -18.55 1.45
CA SER A 141 2.55 -17.75 0.54
C SER A 141 1.72 -17.39 -0.69
N ASN A 142 1.47 -16.09 -0.87
CA ASN A 142 0.75 -15.54 -2.02
C ASN A 142 1.72 -14.69 -2.83
N LEU A 143 1.91 -15.02 -4.10
CA LEU A 143 2.69 -14.23 -5.05
C LEU A 143 1.74 -13.68 -6.12
N ILE A 144 1.80 -12.36 -6.33
CA ILE A 144 1.00 -11.67 -7.33
C ILE A 144 1.93 -10.94 -8.28
N ASP A 145 1.77 -11.21 -9.57
CA ASP A 145 2.38 -10.48 -10.66
C ASP A 145 1.30 -9.92 -11.58
N TYR A 146 1.63 -8.80 -12.21
CA TYR A 146 0.76 -8.10 -13.14
C TYR A 146 1.55 -7.78 -14.41
N GLU A 147 0.94 -8.05 -15.56
CA GLU A 147 1.52 -7.77 -16.87
C GLU A 147 0.39 -7.38 -17.83
N LEU A 148 0.47 -6.19 -18.45
CA LEU A 148 -0.53 -5.66 -19.38
C LEU A 148 -1.98 -5.62 -18.84
N ASP A 149 -2.79 -6.64 -19.12
CA ASP A 149 -4.18 -6.79 -18.63
C ASP A 149 -4.35 -8.07 -17.80
N CYS A 150 -3.26 -8.72 -17.42
CA CYS A 150 -3.22 -10.03 -16.81
C CYS A 150 -2.70 -9.94 -15.38
N ILE A 151 -3.37 -10.61 -14.45
CA ILE A 151 -2.89 -10.78 -13.07
C ILE A 151 -2.68 -12.28 -12.86
N LEU A 152 -1.44 -12.66 -12.53
CA LEU A 152 -1.09 -13.98 -12.09
C LEU A 152 -1.07 -13.99 -10.57
N HIS A 153 -1.80 -14.92 -9.95
CA HIS A 153 -1.77 -15.14 -8.52
C HIS A 153 -1.40 -16.59 -8.23
N VAL A 154 -0.27 -16.80 -7.57
CA VAL A 154 0.21 -18.12 -7.17
C VAL A 154 0.06 -18.24 -5.66
N VAL A 155 -0.70 -19.25 -5.23
CA VAL A 155 -0.85 -19.63 -3.82
C VAL A 155 -0.06 -20.90 -3.59
N GLN A 156 0.90 -20.85 -2.67
CA GLN A 156 1.69 -22.02 -2.28
C GLN A 156 1.27 -22.52 -0.90
N ASP A 157 0.86 -23.78 -0.85
CA ASP A 157 0.50 -24.53 0.35
C ASP A 157 1.44 -25.74 0.50
N GLY A 158 2.50 -25.55 1.28
CA GLY A 158 3.58 -26.51 1.41
C GLY A 158 4.24 -26.82 0.06
N ALA A 159 4.10 -28.07 -0.40
CA ALA A 159 4.64 -28.54 -1.68
C ALA A 159 3.69 -28.32 -2.87
N THR A 160 2.43 -27.92 -2.62
CA THR A 160 1.43 -27.70 -3.67
C THR A 160 1.39 -26.24 -4.04
N SER A 161 1.33 -25.93 -5.34
CA SER A 161 1.13 -24.58 -5.85
C SER A 161 -0.14 -24.53 -6.70
N THR A 162 -1.01 -23.57 -6.41
CA THR A 162 -2.23 -23.29 -7.19
C THR A 162 -2.09 -21.96 -7.88
N CYS A 163 -2.29 -21.93 -9.19
CA CYS A 163 -2.22 -20.72 -9.99
C CYS A 163 -3.62 -20.25 -10.38
N HIS A 164 -3.91 -18.99 -10.11
CA HIS A 164 -5.10 -18.28 -10.55
C HIS A 164 -4.70 -17.22 -11.55
N TYR A 165 -5.48 -17.10 -12.62
CA TYR A 165 -5.26 -16.12 -13.67
C TYR A 165 -6.49 -15.25 -13.82
N TYR A 166 -6.29 -13.94 -13.75
CA TYR A 166 -7.33 -12.95 -13.92
C TYR A 166 -7.00 -12.07 -15.11
N ARG A 167 -8.03 -11.74 -15.90
CA ARG A 167 -7.90 -10.81 -17.01
C ARG A 167 -8.76 -9.58 -16.77
N LEU A 168 -8.13 -8.41 -16.77
CA LEU A 168 -8.79 -7.12 -16.66
C LEU A 168 -9.47 -6.80 -17.99
N THR A 169 -10.80 -6.88 -18.01
CA THR A 169 -11.57 -6.49 -19.19
C THR A 169 -11.75 -4.98 -19.23
N ARG A 170 -11.56 -4.38 -20.41
CA ARG A 170 -12.02 -3.01 -20.68
C ARG A 170 -13.55 -3.01 -20.76
N THR A 171 -14.21 -2.25 -19.90
CA THR A 171 -15.59 -1.84 -20.15
C THR A 171 -15.58 -0.87 -21.32
N LYS A 172 -16.24 -1.23 -22.43
CA LYS A 172 -16.51 -0.27 -23.51
C LYS A 172 -17.35 0.86 -22.92
N ARG A 173 -16.82 2.08 -22.93
CA ARG A 173 -17.61 3.30 -22.72
C ARG A 173 -18.33 3.66 -24.00
#